data_AF-A0A1Y4QH76-F1
#
_entry.id   AF-A0A1Y4QH76-F1
#
_cell.length_a   1.000
_cell.length_b   1.000
_cell.length_c   1.000
_cell.angle_alpha   90.00
_cell.angle_beta   90.00
_cell.angle_gamma   90.00
#
_symmetry.space_group_name_H-M   'P 1'
#
loop_
_entity.id
_entity.type
_entity.pdbx_description
1 polymer ?
#
loop_
_entity_poly.entity_id
_entity_poly.type
_entity_poly.pdbx_seq_one_letter_code
_entity_poly.pdbx_strand_id
1 'polypeptide(L)'
;MTNIKTPEETFDMTVTRTLTRLQTKKSKANKEKYIFVPTASKFDFLSSTDIFYEPSFRAVRFKTKENSYETITTNLTEDEFQLEDFKELYITVGMKKLPLIK
;
A
#
# COMPACT_ATOMS: atom_id res chain seq x y z
N MET A 1 6.48 12.27 -2.77
CA MET A 1 5.75 11.14 -2.19
C MET A 1 4.31 11.25 -2.65
N THR A 2 3.74 10.20 -3.22
CA THR A 2 2.34 10.18 -3.66
C THR A 2 1.46 10.05 -2.43
N ASN A 3 0.71 11.09 -2.09
CA ASN A 3 -0.15 11.09 -0.91
C ASN A 3 -1.36 10.17 -1.19
N ILE A 4 -1.35 8.97 -0.62
CA ILE A 4 -2.56 8.15 -0.49
C ILE A 4 -3.42 8.85 0.57
N LYS A 5 -4.66 9.20 0.22
CA LYS A 5 -5.62 9.76 1.18
C LYS A 5 -6.13 8.61 2.04
N THR A 6 -5.86 8.68 3.33
CA THR A 6 -6.32 7.69 4.31
C THR A 6 -7.20 8.37 5.36
N PRO A 7 -8.23 7.70 5.89
CA PRO A 7 -8.95 8.17 7.07
C PRO A 7 -8.00 8.37 8.27
N GLU A 8 -8.35 9.26 9.19
CA GLU A 8 -7.57 9.47 10.43
C GLU A 8 -7.81 8.36 11.46
N GLU A 9 -9.00 7.75 11.42
CA GLU A 9 -9.46 6.71 12.34
C GLU A 9 -9.02 5.29 11.91
N THR A 10 -9.66 4.27 12.50
CA THR A 10 -9.48 2.86 12.09
C THR A 10 -10.03 2.67 10.69
N PHE A 11 -9.27 2.00 9.82
CA PHE A 11 -9.71 1.69 8.47
C PHE A 11 -9.11 0.39 7.96
N ASP A 12 -9.80 -0.15 6.98
CA ASP A 12 -9.33 -1.26 6.17
C ASP A 12 -9.60 -0.91 4.71
N MET A 13 -8.55 -0.76 3.89
CA MET A 13 -8.74 -0.41 2.49
C MET A 13 -7.73 -1.06 1.56
N THR A 14 -8.19 -1.40 0.36
CA THR A 14 -7.34 -1.77 -0.74
C THR A 14 -6.89 -0.52 -1.50
N VAL A 15 -5.58 -0.35 -1.63
CA VAL A 15 -4.96 0.71 -2.41
C VAL A 15 -4.41 0.12 -3.69
N THR A 16 -4.90 0.61 -4.82
CA THR A 16 -4.41 0.27 -6.16
C THR A 16 -3.86 1.51 -6.84
N ARG A 17 -2.70 1.36 -7.51
CA ARG A 17 -2.05 2.44 -8.25
C ARG A 17 -1.54 1.91 -9.58
N THR A 18 -1.44 2.77 -10.58
CA THR A 18 -0.87 2.42 -11.87
C THR A 18 0.56 2.96 -11.97
N LEU A 19 1.55 2.06 -11.93
CA LEU A 19 2.95 2.36 -12.21
C LEU A 19 3.16 2.45 -13.73
N THR A 20 3.88 3.47 -14.18
CA THR A 20 4.18 3.65 -15.61
C THR A 20 5.47 4.43 -15.84
N ARG A 21 6.15 4.18 -16.97
CA ARG A 21 7.25 5.02 -17.45
C ARG A 21 6.76 6.22 -18.30
N LEU A 22 5.45 6.35 -18.51
CA LEU A 22 4.89 7.42 -19.34
C LEU A 22 4.68 8.73 -18.57
N GLN A 23 5.28 9.80 -19.06
CA GLN A 23 5.10 11.16 -18.54
C GLN A 23 4.20 12.02 -19.44
N THR A 24 2.94 11.63 -19.58
CA THR A 24 1.95 12.40 -20.34
C THR A 24 1.35 13.53 -19.49
N LYS A 25 0.69 14.51 -20.14
CA LYS A 25 -0.09 15.54 -19.41
C LYS A 25 -1.14 14.91 -18.48
N LYS A 26 -1.78 13.82 -18.92
CA LYS A 26 -2.78 13.07 -18.15
C LYS A 26 -2.17 12.41 -16.91
N SER A 27 -1.05 11.71 -17.05
CA SER A 27 -0.40 11.05 -15.90
C SER A 27 0.18 12.05 -14.90
N LYS A 28 0.68 13.21 -15.37
CA LYS A 28 1.14 14.30 -14.49
C LYS A 28 0.01 15.00 -13.73
N ALA A 29 -1.16 15.14 -14.36
CA ALA A 29 -2.33 15.76 -13.74
C ALA A 29 -3.01 14.84 -12.70
N ASN A 30 -2.95 13.52 -12.89
CA ASN A 30 -3.57 12.55 -12.00
C ASN A 30 -2.52 11.72 -11.22
N LYS A 31 -1.83 12.38 -10.30
CA LYS A 31 -0.85 11.75 -9.41
C LYS A 31 -1.49 10.78 -8.40
N GLU A 32 -2.79 10.89 -8.15
CA GLU A 32 -3.50 9.96 -7.28
C GLU A 32 -3.63 8.57 -7.92
N LYS A 33 -3.80 8.51 -9.25
CA LYS A 33 -3.87 7.25 -10.00
C LYS A 33 -2.50 6.75 -10.46
N TYR A 34 -1.67 7.63 -11.03
CA TYR A 34 -0.43 7.24 -11.69
C TYR A 34 0.81 7.52 -10.86
N ILE A 35 1.69 6.52 -10.77
CA ILE A 35 3.02 6.65 -10.21
C ILE A 35 4.03 6.50 -11.34
N PHE A 36 4.86 7.53 -11.53
CA PHE A 36 5.93 7.47 -12.52
C PHE A 36 7.11 6.64 -12.01
N VAL A 37 7.56 5.68 -12.82
CA VAL A 37 8.76 4.88 -12.57
C VAL A 37 9.87 5.33 -13.53
N PRO A 38 11.00 5.86 -13.04
CA PRO A 38 12.14 6.20 -13.88
C PRO A 38 12.70 4.98 -14.63
N THR A 39 13.17 5.16 -15.87
CA THR A 39 13.81 4.07 -16.64
C THR A 39 15.09 3.55 -15.99
N ALA A 40 15.77 4.38 -15.18
CA ALA A 40 16.94 3.98 -14.41
C ALA A 40 16.60 3.07 -13.21
N SER A 41 15.34 2.97 -12.80
CA SER A 41 14.92 2.08 -11.72
C SER A 41 14.91 0.62 -12.20
N LYS A 42 15.47 -0.28 -11.39
CA LYS A 42 15.33 -1.73 -11.58
C LYS A 42 13.90 -2.14 -11.24
N PHE A 43 13.05 -2.22 -12.26
CA PHE A 43 11.66 -2.62 -12.13
C PHE A 43 11.24 -3.41 -13.37
N ASP A 44 11.27 -4.73 -13.23
CA ASP A 44 11.16 -5.66 -14.36
C ASP A 44 9.72 -5.87 -14.83
N PHE A 45 8.73 -5.51 -14.00
CA PHE A 45 7.31 -5.56 -14.35
C PHE A 45 6.85 -4.46 -15.32
N LEU A 46 7.73 -3.51 -15.66
CA LEU A 46 7.52 -2.59 -16.76
C LEU A 46 8.51 -2.92 -17.87
N SER A 47 8.00 -3.19 -19.07
CA SER A 47 8.79 -3.55 -20.26
C SER A 47 8.53 -2.56 -21.40
N SER A 48 9.08 -2.82 -22.59
CA SER A 48 8.77 -2.03 -23.80
C SER A 48 7.35 -2.30 -24.31
N THR A 49 6.78 -3.47 -24.00
CA THR A 49 5.41 -3.87 -24.33
C THR A 49 4.43 -3.53 -23.22
N ASP A 50 4.86 -3.71 -21.96
CA ASP A 50 4.05 -3.54 -20.76
C ASP A 50 4.42 -2.23 -20.07
N ILE A 51 3.79 -1.16 -20.51
CA ILE A 51 4.09 0.20 -20.05
C ILE A 51 3.25 0.64 -18.85
N PHE A 52 2.34 -0.23 -18.38
CA PHE A 52 1.50 -0.05 -17.20
C PHE A 52 1.55 -1.30 -16.32
N TYR A 53 1.69 -1.10 -15.01
CA TYR A 53 1.63 -2.17 -14.02
C TYR A 53 0.78 -1.69 -12.84
N GLU A 54 -0.16 -2.50 -12.38
CA GLU A 54 -1.14 -2.09 -11.36
C GLU A 54 -0.99 -2.90 -10.07
N PRO A 55 -0.04 -2.55 -9.19
CA PRO A 55 0.03 -3.18 -7.88
C PRO A 55 -1.21 -2.84 -7.06
N SER A 56 -1.67 -3.86 -6.32
CA SER A 56 -2.70 -3.73 -5.30
C SER A 56 -2.14 -4.22 -3.97
N PHE A 57 -2.39 -3.46 -2.91
CA PHE A 57 -2.05 -3.84 -1.55
C PHE A 57 -3.13 -3.35 -0.60
N ARG A 58 -3.25 -3.99 0.55
CA ARG A 58 -4.19 -3.60 1.59
C ARG A 58 -3.48 -2.82 2.67
N ALA A 59 -4.09 -1.73 3.12
CA ALA A 59 -3.63 -0.91 4.22
C ALA A 59 -4.67 -1.00 5.34
N VAL A 60 -4.23 -1.48 6.50
CA VAL A 60 -5.07 -1.68 7.67
C VAL A 60 -4.55 -0.79 8.79
N ARG A 61 -5.40 0.08 9.32
CA ARG A 61 -5.10 0.95 10.45
C ARG A 61 -6.02 0.62 11.60
N PHE A 62 -5.46 0.39 12.77
CA PHE A 62 -6.21 0.05 13.98
C PHE A 62 -5.62 0.74 15.20
N LYS A 63 -6.44 0.83 16.25
CA LYS A 63 -6.07 1.42 17.52
C LYS A 63 -5.42 0.38 18.42
N THR A 64 -4.27 0.72 19.01
CA THR A 64 -3.55 -0.14 19.95
C THR A 64 -4.07 0.04 21.38
N LYS A 65 -3.59 -0.81 22.30
CA LYS A 65 -3.86 -0.69 23.74
C LYS A 65 -3.32 0.62 24.34
N GLU A 66 -2.27 1.20 23.77
CA GLU A 66 -1.64 2.44 24.24
C GLU A 66 -2.36 3.70 23.70
N ASN A 67 -3.58 3.55 23.15
CA ASN A 67 -4.37 4.63 22.55
C ASN A 67 -3.68 5.30 21.34
N SER A 68 -2.61 4.69 20.81
CA SER A 68 -1.95 5.07 19.57
C SER A 68 -2.58 4.34 18.38
N TYR A 69 -2.34 4.83 17.17
CA TYR A 69 -2.73 4.15 15.94
C TYR A 69 -1.51 3.53 15.29
N GLU A 70 -1.70 2.32 14.79
CA GLU A 70 -0.72 1.62 13.96
C GLU A 70 -1.31 1.37 12.58
N THR A 71 -0.47 1.33 11.56
CA THR A 71 -0.89 1.08 10.18
C THR A 71 0.03 0.04 9.54
N ILE A 72 -0.57 -1.02 9.03
CA ILE A 72 0.10 -2.15 8.41
C ILE A 72 -0.26 -2.16 6.93
N THR A 73 0.74 -2.42 6.09
CA THR A 73 0.55 -2.74 4.67
C THR A 73 0.74 -4.23 4.48
N THR A 74 -0.20 -4.88 3.79
CA THR A 74 -0.23 -6.33 3.60
C THR A 74 -0.69 -6.70 2.19
N ASN A 75 -0.23 -7.86 1.72
CA ASN A 75 -0.74 -8.54 0.53
C ASN A 75 -1.82 -9.58 0.86
N LEU A 76 -2.11 -9.80 2.15
CA LEU A 76 -3.16 -10.71 2.60
C LEU A 76 -4.54 -10.08 2.38
N THR A 77 -5.44 -10.88 1.83
CA THR A 77 -6.84 -10.48 1.62
C THR A 77 -7.61 -10.40 2.92
N GLU A 78 -8.79 -9.77 2.90
CA GLU A 78 -9.67 -9.71 4.08
C GLU A 78 -10.13 -11.08 4.53
N ASP A 79 -10.35 -12.01 3.58
CA ASP A 79 -10.74 -13.39 3.86
C ASP A 79 -9.60 -14.21 4.50
N GLU A 80 -8.34 -13.91 4.16
CA GLU A 80 -7.17 -14.58 4.73
C GLU A 80 -6.78 -14.03 6.11
N PHE A 81 -7.05 -12.75 6.36
CA PHE A 81 -6.61 -12.08 7.59
C PHE A 81 -7.46 -10.84 7.89
N GLN A 82 -8.30 -10.90 8.91
CA GLN A 82 -9.20 -9.81 9.26
C GLN A 82 -8.50 -8.70 10.05
N LEU A 83 -9.14 -7.54 10.15
CA LEU A 83 -8.61 -6.42 10.93
C LEU A 83 -8.37 -6.79 12.41
N GLU A 84 -9.29 -7.56 13.00
CA GLU A 84 -9.17 -7.99 14.40
C GLU A 84 -7.99 -8.95 14.60
N ASP A 85 -7.67 -9.78 13.59
CA ASP A 85 -6.49 -10.67 13.61
C ASP A 85 -5.18 -9.86 13.66
N PHE A 86 -5.10 -8.73 12.94
CA PHE A 86 -3.93 -7.83 13.00
C PHE A 86 -3.78 -7.20 14.38
N LYS A 87 -4.89 -6.80 14.96
CA LYS A 87 -4.93 -6.19 16.29
C LYS A 87 -4.55 -7.20 17.37
N GLU A 88 -5.08 -8.42 17.30
CA GLU A 88 -4.71 -9.52 18.19
C GLU A 88 -3.23 -9.88 18.05
N LEU A 89 -2.72 -10.05 16.82
CA LEU A 89 -1.32 -10.36 16.57
C LEU A 89 -0.38 -9.30 17.16
N TYR A 90 -0.69 -8.01 16.96
CA TYR A 90 0.11 -6.91 17.49
C TYR A 90 0.11 -6.88 19.02
N ILE A 91 -1.05 -7.15 19.63
CA ILE A 91 -1.23 -7.19 21.08
C ILE A 91 -0.53 -8.39 21.72
N THR A 92 -0.69 -9.57 21.15
CA THR A 92 -0.30 -10.86 21.73
C THR A 92 1.18 -11.13 21.55
N VAL A 93 1.72 -10.79 20.38
CA VAL A 93 3.11 -11.11 20.02
C VAL A 93 4.05 -9.92 20.24
N GLY A 94 3.53 -8.72 20.53
CA GLY A 94 4.34 -7.53 20.75
C GLY A 94 5.13 -7.13 19.51
N MET A 95 4.57 -7.36 18.31
CA MET A 95 5.21 -7.09 17.02
C MET A 95 5.43 -5.58 16.79
N LYS A 96 6.44 -4.99 17.42
CA LYS A 96 6.76 -3.55 17.28
C LYS A 96 7.34 -3.13 15.92
N LYS A 97 7.50 -4.07 14.97
CA LYS A 97 7.71 -3.85 13.52
C LYS A 97 8.14 -5.17 12.89
N LEU A 98 7.32 -5.74 12.03
CA LEU A 98 7.80 -6.70 11.04
C LEU A 98 8.03 -5.97 9.71
N PRO A 99 9.15 -6.18 9.01
CA PRO A 99 9.30 -5.74 7.63
C PRO A 99 8.48 -6.69 6.75
N LEU A 100 7.18 -6.45 6.59
CA LEU A 100 6.36 -7.18 5.63
C LEU A 100 6.43 -6.48 4.28
N ILE A 101 7.57 -6.63 3.63
CA ILE A 101 7.70 -6.57 2.17
C ILE A 101 8.63 -7.73 1.82
N LYS A 102 8.08 -8.80 1.23
CA LYS A 102 8.89 -9.74 0.45
C LYS A 102 9.11 -9.15 -0.94
#